data_AF-A0A672K551-F1
#
_entry.id   AF-A0A672K551-F1
#
_cell.length_a   1.000
_cell.length_b   1.000
_cell.length_c   1.000
_cell.angle_alpha   90.00
_cell.angle_beta   90.00
_cell.angle_gamma   90.00
#
_symmetry.space_group_name_H-M   'P 1'
#
loop_
_entity.id
_entity.type
_entity.pdbx_description
1 polymer ?
#
loop_
_entity_poly.entity_id
_entity_poly.type
_entity_poly.pdbx_seq_one_letter_code
_entity_poly.pdbx_strand_id
1 'polypeptide(L)'
;MQLLHTAPNGVLDLNEVTRKLGTRKRRVYDITNVLTGIQLIKKMSKNKVQWIDFSVAKTKADLLHLKSTEEALDWLIKDCAQQLFALTDLKDNAEYPLIFLLAFSRTRL
;
A
#
# COMPACT_ATOMS: atom_id res chain seq x y z
N MET A 1 10.59 -2.58 21.46
CA MET A 1 9.46 -1.61 21.45
C MET A 1 9.15 -0.98 22.82
N GLN A 2 9.55 -1.55 23.96
CA GLN A 2 9.23 -0.99 25.29
C GLN A 2 9.70 0.45 25.52
N LEU A 3 10.92 0.81 25.10
CA LEU A 3 11.47 2.18 25.27
C LEU A 3 10.64 3.26 24.59
N LEU A 4 9.90 2.89 23.55
CA LEU A 4 9.14 3.81 22.71
C LEU A 4 7.75 4.06 23.30
N HIS A 5 7.07 2.99 23.75
CA HIS A 5 5.74 3.07 24.35
C HIS A 5 5.73 3.71 25.74
N THR A 6 6.88 3.74 26.43
CA THR A 6 7.02 4.37 27.76
C THR A 6 7.41 5.84 27.68
N ALA A 7 7.81 6.35 26.51
CA ALA A 7 8.30 7.72 26.35
C ALA A 7 7.13 8.72 26.20
N PRO A 8 7.03 9.75 27.05
CA PRO A 8 5.98 10.76 26.91
C PRO A 8 6.13 11.49 25.57
N ASN A 9 5.03 11.61 24.83
CA ASN A 9 4.96 12.23 23.49
C ASN A 9 5.89 11.57 22.44
N GLY A 10 6.33 10.32 22.68
CA GLY A 10 7.23 9.59 21.78
C GLY A 10 8.65 10.17 21.72
N VAL A 11 9.06 11.02 22.68
CA VAL A 11 10.39 11.65 22.69
C VAL A 11 11.38 10.82 23.50
N LEU A 12 12.47 10.38 22.87
CA LEU A 12 13.54 9.62 23.50
C LEU A 12 14.81 10.45 23.67
N ASP A 13 15.39 10.40 24.87
CA ASP A 13 16.72 10.95 25.17
C ASP A 13 17.81 9.91 24.88
N LEU A 14 18.74 10.25 23.98
CA LEU A 14 19.80 9.35 23.54
C LEU A 14 20.75 8.95 24.69
N ASN A 15 20.91 9.78 25.73
CA ASN A 15 21.69 9.41 26.92
C ASN A 15 20.99 8.33 27.74
N GLU A 16 19.68 8.42 27.87
CA GLU A 16 18.88 7.40 28.55
C GLU A 16 18.88 6.09 27.77
N VAL A 17 18.73 6.18 26.46
CA VAL A 17 18.83 5.05 25.53
C VAL A 17 20.20 4.37 25.67
N THR A 18 21.31 5.13 25.72
CA THR A 18 22.64 4.53 25.95
C THR A 18 22.75 3.82 27.29
N ARG A 19 22.19 4.38 28.37
CA ARG A 19 22.21 3.73 29.69
C ARG A 19 21.39 2.46 29.69
N LYS A 20 20.18 2.49 29.13
CA LYS A 20 19.25 1.34 29.13
C LYS A 20 19.73 0.20 28.23
N LEU A 21 20.33 0.52 27.08
CA LEU A 21 20.90 -0.50 26.19
C LEU A 21 22.30 -0.95 26.60
N GLY A 22 22.96 -0.26 27.55
CA GLY A 22 24.34 -0.56 27.94
C GLY A 22 25.35 -0.35 26.81
N THR A 23 25.05 0.52 25.85
CA THR A 23 25.90 0.74 24.67
C THR A 23 26.44 2.16 24.57
N ARG A 24 27.50 2.34 23.78
CA ARG A 24 28.08 3.65 23.49
C ARG A 24 27.18 4.45 22.55
N LYS A 25 27.17 5.79 22.67
CA LYS A 25 26.40 6.71 21.79
C LYS A 25 26.58 6.44 20.31
N ARG A 26 27.76 5.98 19.89
CA ARG A 26 28.03 5.63 18.49
C ARG A 26 27.06 4.58 17.93
N ARG A 27 26.70 3.54 18.70
CA ARG A 27 25.76 2.50 18.26
C ARG A 27 24.33 3.01 18.19
N VAL A 28 23.97 3.88 19.13
CA VAL A 28 22.67 4.56 19.10
C VAL A 28 22.55 5.40 17.82
N TYR A 29 23.62 6.06 17.36
CA TYR A 29 23.59 6.80 16.10
C TYR A 29 23.41 5.92 14.86
N ASP A 30 24.02 4.74 14.83
CA ASP A 30 23.80 3.79 13.72
C ASP A 30 22.30 3.47 13.59
N ILE A 31 21.65 3.20 14.72
CA ILE A 31 20.21 2.90 14.77
C ILE A 31 19.39 4.14 14.39
N THR A 32 19.67 5.31 14.99
CA THR A 32 18.89 6.53 14.70
C THR A 32 19.06 6.99 13.26
N ASN A 33 20.23 6.77 12.64
CA ASN A 33 20.47 7.14 11.25
C ASN A 33 19.62 6.29 10.31
N VAL A 34 19.55 4.98 10.53
CA VAL A 34 18.65 4.10 9.76
C VAL A 34 17.21 4.54 9.95
N LEU A 35 16.76 4.70 11.20
CA LEU A 35 15.38 5.11 11.50
C LEU A 35 15.02 6.50 10.96
N THR A 36 15.98 7.42 10.89
CA THR A 36 15.79 8.74 10.27
C THR A 36 15.73 8.61 8.74
N GLY A 37 16.57 7.76 8.16
CA GLY A 37 16.59 7.50 6.71
C GLY A 37 15.28 6.91 6.19
N ILE A 38 14.60 6.08 7.00
CA ILE A 38 13.25 5.56 6.71
C ILE A 38 12.13 6.39 7.34
N GLN A 39 12.42 7.60 7.83
CA GLN A 39 11.46 8.57 8.34
C GLN A 39 10.56 8.07 9.49
N LEU A 40 11.05 7.16 10.33
CA LEU A 40 10.34 6.70 11.53
C LEU A 40 10.62 7.57 12.76
N ILE A 41 11.72 8.33 12.75
CA ILE A 41 12.05 9.27 13.81
C ILE A 41 12.49 10.61 13.22
N LYS A 42 12.27 11.69 13.98
CA LYS A 42 12.80 13.02 13.68
C LYS A 42 13.69 13.53 14.80
N LYS A 43 14.70 14.32 14.42
CA LYS A 43 15.53 15.04 15.39
C LYS A 43 14.74 16.21 15.96
N MET A 44 14.63 16.28 17.28
CA MET A 44 14.03 17.43 17.98
C MET A 44 15.11 18.40 18.44
N SER A 45 16.12 17.89 19.15
CA SER A 45 17.23 18.70 19.66
C SER A 45 18.47 17.82 19.91
N LYS A 46 19.55 18.42 20.43
CA LYS A 46 20.76 17.66 20.78
C LYS A 46 20.42 16.58 21.80
N ASN A 47 20.77 15.34 21.49
CA ASN A 47 20.44 14.14 22.29
C ASN A 47 18.94 13.81 22.41
N LYS A 48 18.03 14.42 21.64
CA LYS A 48 16.61 14.06 21.67
C LYS A 48 16.07 13.78 20.27
N VAL A 49 15.42 12.63 20.14
CA VAL A 49 14.70 12.22 18.94
C VAL A 49 13.24 11.97 19.29
N GLN A 50 12.34 12.25 18.37
CA GLN A 50 10.93 11.94 18.53
C GLN A 50 10.55 10.85 17.53
N TRP A 51 9.87 9.83 18.02
CA TRP A 51 9.19 8.88 17.18
C TRP A 51 8.10 9.60 16.40
N ILE A 52 8.17 9.49 15.07
CA ILE A 52 7.05 9.90 14.25
C ILE A 52 6.05 8.78 14.41
N ASP A 53 4.94 9.04 15.10
CA ASP A 53 3.79 8.19 14.98
C ASP A 53 3.45 8.17 13.49
N PHE A 54 3.87 7.09 12.81
CA PHE A 54 3.21 6.64 11.62
C PHE A 54 1.78 6.52 12.08
N SER A 55 0.95 7.52 11.76
CA SER A 55 -0.44 7.50 12.13
C SER A 55 -0.99 6.30 11.41
N VAL A 56 -1.01 5.16 12.09
CA VAL A 56 -1.54 3.91 11.58
C VAL A 56 -2.99 4.14 11.18
N ALA A 57 -3.64 5.18 11.74
CA ALA A 57 -4.93 5.69 11.31
C ALA A 57 -4.97 6.16 9.85
N LYS A 58 -3.99 6.93 9.37
CA LYS A 58 -3.95 7.42 7.98
C LYS A 58 -3.68 6.27 7.00
N THR A 59 -2.71 5.42 7.33
CA THR A 59 -2.45 4.22 6.51
C THR A 59 -3.57 3.19 6.59
N LYS A 60 -4.30 3.06 7.70
CA LYS A 60 -5.48 2.18 7.81
C LYS A 60 -6.66 2.70 7.00
N ALA A 61 -6.92 4.00 7.02
CA ALA A 61 -7.99 4.58 6.22
C ALA A 61 -7.72 4.39 4.73
N ASP A 62 -6.48 4.67 4.30
CA ASP A 62 -6.04 4.44 2.92
C ASP A 62 -6.10 2.94 2.58
N LEU A 63 -5.68 2.06 3.48
CA LEU A 63 -5.73 0.60 3.29
C LEU A 63 -7.18 0.10 3.17
N LEU A 64 -8.10 0.58 4.01
CA LEU A 64 -9.52 0.23 3.94
C LEU A 64 -10.14 0.72 2.64
N HIS A 65 -9.84 1.96 2.23
CA HIS A 65 -10.28 2.50 0.96
C HIS A 65 -9.76 1.67 -0.22
N LEU A 66 -8.45 1.36 -0.24
CA LEU A 66 -7.85 0.53 -1.29
C LEU A 66 -8.52 -0.86 -1.35
N LYS A 67 -8.77 -1.48 -0.20
CA LYS A 67 -9.45 -2.76 -0.13
C LYS A 67 -10.87 -2.70 -0.71
N SER A 68 -11.65 -1.68 -0.36
CA SER A 68 -12.99 -1.49 -0.93
C SER A 68 -12.94 -1.22 -2.45
N THR A 69 -11.93 -0.50 -2.93
CA THR A 69 -11.75 -0.31 -4.38
C THR A 69 -11.39 -1.61 -5.10
N GLU A 70 -10.55 -2.45 -4.50
CA GLU A 70 -10.20 -3.77 -5.04
C GLU A 70 -11.42 -4.69 -5.15
N GLU A 71 -12.23 -4.78 -4.09
CA GLU A 71 -13.47 -5.56 -4.08
C GLU A 71 -14.47 -5.08 -5.15
N ALA A 72 -14.56 -3.77 -5.38
CA ALA A 72 -15.41 -3.20 -6.43
C ALA A 72 -14.90 -3.54 -7.85
N LEU A 73 -13.57 -3.50 -8.06
CA LEU A 73 -12.97 -3.89 -9.34
C LEU A 73 -13.18 -5.37 -9.63
N ASP A 74 -13.00 -6.24 -8.63
CA ASP A 74 -13.26 -7.68 -8.77
C ASP A 74 -14.73 -7.97 -9.11
N TRP A 75 -15.66 -7.21 -8.54
CA TRP A 75 -17.07 -7.32 -8.88
C TRP A 75 -17.32 -6.93 -10.35
N LEU A 76 -16.78 -5.80 -10.80
CA LEU A 76 -16.93 -5.34 -12.19
C LEU A 76 -16.31 -6.31 -13.21
N ILE A 77 -15.16 -6.91 -12.88
CA ILE A 77 -14.52 -7.91 -13.73
C ILE A 77 -15.42 -9.14 -13.87
N LYS A 78 -16.00 -9.62 -12.77
CA LYS A 78 -16.93 -10.77 -12.78
C LYS A 78 -18.19 -10.46 -13.58
N ASP A 79 -18.79 -9.30 -13.36
CA ASP A 79 -20.00 -8.87 -14.05
C ASP A 79 -19.76 -8.75 -15.56
N CYS A 80 -18.67 -8.10 -15.98
CA CYS A 80 -18.28 -8.00 -17.39
C CYS A 80 -18.02 -9.39 -18.02
N ALA A 81 -17.34 -10.29 -17.30
CA ALA A 81 -17.11 -11.65 -17.77
C ALA A 81 -18.43 -12.44 -17.94
N GLN A 82 -19.38 -12.26 -17.01
CA GLN A 82 -20.71 -12.88 -17.09
C GLN A 82 -21.54 -12.32 -18.24
N GLN A 83 -21.53 -11.00 -18.45
CA GLN A 83 -22.21 -10.35 -19.57
C GLN A 83 -21.63 -10.81 -20.91
N LEU A 84 -20.30 -10.91 -21.03
CA LEU A 84 -19.67 -11.42 -22.25
C LEU A 84 -20.07 -12.88 -22.50
N PHE A 85 -20.06 -13.72 -21.47
CA PHE A 85 -20.47 -15.12 -21.59
C PHE A 85 -21.94 -15.23 -22.02
N ALA A 86 -22.84 -14.49 -21.37
CA ALA A 86 -24.26 -14.47 -21.73
C ALA A 86 -24.49 -13.99 -23.16
N LEU A 87 -23.76 -12.97 -23.62
CA LEU A 87 -23.82 -12.52 -25.02
C LEU A 87 -23.30 -13.57 -26.01
N THR A 88 -22.34 -14.40 -25.60
CA THR A 88 -21.76 -15.44 -26.46
C THR A 88 -22.59 -16.74 -26.45
N ASP A 89 -23.36 -16.99 -25.39
CA ASP A 89 -24.17 -18.20 -25.17
C ASP A 89 -25.63 -18.05 -25.65
N LEU A 90 -26.04 -16.84 -26.06
CA LEU A 90 -27.26 -16.66 -26.84
C LEU A 90 -27.10 -17.39 -28.17
N LYS A 91 -27.91 -18.45 -28.37
CA LYS A 91 -27.93 -19.32 -29.56
C LYS A 91 -28.10 -18.55 -30.88
N ASP A 92 -28.55 -17.30 -30.83
CA ASP A 92 -28.71 -16.37 -31.96
C ASP A 92 -27.45 -15.53 -32.26
N ASN A 93 -26.45 -15.51 -31.38
CA ASN A 93 -25.15 -14.85 -31.62
C ASN A 93 -24.12 -15.76 -32.31
N ALA A 94 -24.44 -17.05 -32.49
CA ALA A 94 -23.66 -18.00 -33.28
C ALA A 94 -23.63 -17.67 -34.79
N GLU A 95 -24.54 -16.83 -35.29
CA GLU A 95 -24.56 -16.36 -36.69
C GLU A 95 -23.69 -15.10 -36.93
N TYR A 96 -23.31 -14.39 -35.87
CA TYR A 96 -22.52 -13.15 -35.99
C TYR A 96 -20.97 -13.25 -35.92
N PRO A 97 -20.29 -14.43 -35.89
CA PRO A 97 -18.85 -14.46 -36.13
C PRO A 97 -18.47 -14.29 -37.62
N LEU A 98 -19.44 -14.37 -38.54
CA LEU A 98 -19.17 -14.36 -39.99
C LEU A 98 -19.39 -13.03 -40.70
N ILE A 99 -20.00 -12.03 -40.07
CA ILE A 99 -20.18 -10.70 -40.71
C ILE A 99 -18.83 -9.99 -40.87
N PHE A 100 -17.87 -10.18 -39.96
CA PHE A 100 -16.54 -9.59 -40.11
C PHE A 100 -15.71 -10.26 -41.21
N LEU A 101 -15.89 -11.57 -41.43
CA LEU A 101 -15.24 -12.32 -42.51
C LEU A 101 -15.87 -12.06 -43.89
N LEU A 102 -17.20 -11.91 -43.97
CA LEU A 102 -17.90 -11.61 -45.22
C LEU A 102 -17.76 -10.15 -45.67
N ALA A 103 -17.61 -9.20 -44.73
CA ALA A 103 -17.35 -7.79 -45.05
C ALA A 103 -15.95 -7.58 -45.66
N PHE A 104 -14.95 -8.37 -45.24
CA PHE A 104 -13.59 -8.30 -45.77
C PHE A 104 -13.42 -9.03 -47.11
N SER A 105 -14.23 -10.06 -47.39
CA SER A 105 -14.18 -10.77 -48.68
C SER A 105 -14.93 -10.06 -49.81
N ARG A 106 -15.84 -9.11 -49.51
CA ARG A 106 -16.56 -8.31 -50.53
C ARG A 106 -15.87 -7.01 -50.93
N THR A 107 -14.75 -6.65 -50.29
CA THR A 107 -13.97 -5.43 -50.59
C THR A 107 -12.67 -5.71 -51.39
N ARG A 108 -12.49 -6.93 -51.90
CA ARG A 108 -11.53 -7.23 -52.97
C ARG A 108 -12.24 -7.66 -54.25
N LEU A 109 -12.74 -6.69 -55.00
CA LEU A 109 -12.84 -6.71 -56.46
C LEU A 109 -12.51 -5.30 -56.96
#